data_AF-A0A844KP51-F1
#
_entry.id   AF-A0A844KP51-F1
#
_cell.length_a   1.000
_cell.length_b   1.000
_cell.length_c   1.000
_cell.angle_alpha   90.00
_cell.angle_beta   90.00
_cell.angle_gamma   90.00
#
_symmetry.space_group_name_H-M   'P 1'
#
loop_
_entity.id
_entity.type
_entity.pdbx_description
1 polymer ?
#
loop_
_entity_poly.entity_id
_entity_poly.type
_entity_poly.pdbx_seq_one_letter_code
_entity_poly.pdbx_strand_id
1 'polypeptide(L)'
;MSADDFCINKFVPGYFSRINEDGSYSNGSGCGNDTASERNMVRKYIVDSVCYWADVFEYYKGLIKLRKAHPALRLSTSEDVKKYVKSVEGLGDNIVGINIKGGQKDESAKEMYLLFNANTDKAKVTIPEGKWKVCINGQKAGVETIETIKGGEYTMDGISALVLVKQDGAAMTIVIVLIAAAVVVAAGVVIVVMKKKKTNR
;
A
#
# COMPACT_ATOMS: atom_id res chain seq x y z
N MET A 1 -30.60 24.88 4.49
CA MET A 1 -29.18 25.27 4.63
C MET A 1 -28.86 26.18 3.47
N SER A 2 -28.32 27.36 3.73
CA SER A 2 -27.86 28.28 2.69
C SER A 2 -26.48 27.86 2.18
N ALA A 3 -26.06 28.32 1.00
CA ALA A 3 -24.71 28.06 0.52
C ALA A 3 -23.63 28.62 1.47
N ASP A 4 -23.92 29.68 2.21
CA ASP A 4 -23.04 30.26 3.23
C ASP A 4 -22.82 29.32 4.43
N ASP A 5 -23.76 28.40 4.68
CA ASP A 5 -23.63 27.43 5.76
C ASP A 5 -22.64 26.30 5.42
N PHE A 6 -22.26 26.13 4.15
CA PHE A 6 -21.28 25.13 3.75
C PHE A 6 -19.91 25.46 4.33
N CYS A 7 -19.29 24.47 4.99
CA CYS A 7 -18.02 24.62 5.68
C CYS A 7 -16.94 25.28 4.80
N ILE A 8 -16.89 24.94 3.52
CA ILE A 8 -15.89 25.46 2.58
C ILE A 8 -16.10 26.96 2.26
N ASN A 9 -17.36 27.41 2.25
CA ASN A 9 -17.71 28.83 2.06
C ASN A 9 -17.47 29.64 3.35
N LYS A 10 -17.42 29.00 4.52
CA LYS A 10 -16.99 29.66 5.77
C LYS A 10 -15.49 29.96 5.81
N PHE A 11 -14.66 29.16 5.12
CA PHE A 11 -13.22 29.40 5.04
C PHE A 11 -12.87 30.51 4.06
N VAL A 12 -13.48 30.50 2.87
CA VAL A 12 -13.28 31.54 1.85
C VAL A 12 -14.63 31.92 1.24
N PRO A 13 -15.32 32.90 1.83
CA PRO A 13 -16.63 33.35 1.36
C PRO A 13 -16.62 33.74 -0.12
N GLY A 14 -17.63 33.29 -0.85
CA GLY A 14 -17.83 33.60 -2.27
C GLY A 14 -16.84 33.00 -3.26
N TYR A 15 -15.92 32.12 -2.84
CA TYR A 15 -14.94 31.51 -3.73
C TYR A 15 -15.31 30.11 -4.25
N PHE A 16 -15.83 29.21 -3.41
CA PHE A 16 -15.97 27.80 -3.79
C PHE A 16 -17.28 27.49 -4.53
N SER A 17 -18.34 28.25 -4.25
CA SER A 17 -19.61 28.19 -4.99
C SER A 17 -19.70 29.31 -6.03
N ARG A 18 -20.46 29.06 -7.09
CA ARG A 18 -20.81 30.04 -8.13
C ARG A 18 -21.77 31.07 -7.55
N ILE A 19 -21.52 32.33 -7.90
CA ILE A 19 -22.36 33.47 -7.56
C ILE A 19 -22.75 34.15 -8.87
N ASN A 20 -24.04 34.44 -9.02
CA ASN A 20 -24.58 35.16 -10.16
C ASN A 20 -24.22 36.65 -10.06
N GLU A 21 -24.46 37.42 -11.12
CA GLU A 21 -24.15 38.86 -11.14
C GLU A 21 -24.90 39.67 -10.07
N ASP A 22 -26.07 39.19 -9.64
CA ASP A 22 -26.90 39.80 -8.59
C ASP A 22 -26.41 39.48 -7.16
N GLY A 23 -25.31 38.74 -7.01
CA GLY A 23 -24.76 38.33 -5.71
C GLY A 23 -25.43 37.09 -5.10
N SER A 24 -26.45 36.52 -5.74
CA SER A 24 -27.09 35.27 -5.30
C SER A 24 -26.25 34.05 -5.66
N TYR A 25 -26.34 32.98 -4.86
CA TYR A 25 -25.71 31.71 -5.21
C TYR A 25 -26.41 31.04 -6.39
N SER A 26 -25.60 30.49 -7.30
CA SER A 26 -26.12 29.74 -8.43
C SER A 26 -26.79 28.44 -7.98
N ASN A 27 -27.90 28.09 -8.62
CA ASN A 27 -28.79 27.00 -8.24
C ASN A 27 -29.19 26.10 -9.43
N GLY A 28 -28.31 25.93 -10.40
CA GLY A 28 -28.53 25.02 -11.53
C GLY A 28 -28.72 23.56 -11.12
N SER A 29 -28.17 23.13 -9.97
CA SER A 29 -28.38 21.80 -9.39
C SER A 29 -29.67 21.64 -8.56
N GLY A 30 -30.34 22.73 -8.19
CA GLY A 30 -31.45 22.73 -7.23
C GLY A 30 -31.01 22.70 -5.75
N CYS A 31 -29.70 22.70 -5.46
CA CYS A 31 -29.15 22.72 -4.10
C CYS A 31 -28.68 24.11 -3.62
N GLY A 32 -28.54 25.08 -4.51
CA GLY A 32 -28.22 26.48 -4.21
C GLY A 32 -26.76 26.74 -3.87
N ASN A 33 -25.84 25.86 -4.28
CA ASN A 33 -24.43 25.92 -3.92
C ASN A 33 -23.49 25.43 -5.04
N ASP A 34 -23.88 25.62 -6.31
CA ASP A 34 -23.18 25.05 -7.45
C ASP A 34 -21.67 25.30 -7.39
N THR A 35 -20.87 24.26 -7.59
CA THR A 35 -19.41 24.34 -7.44
C THR A 35 -18.78 25.14 -8.58
N ALA A 36 -17.93 26.12 -8.25
CA ALA A 36 -17.19 26.94 -9.21
C ALA A 36 -15.91 26.23 -9.69
N SER A 37 -16.06 25.08 -10.36
CA SER A 37 -14.97 24.18 -10.76
C SER A 37 -13.95 24.77 -11.73
N GLU A 38 -14.29 25.87 -12.42
CA GLU A 38 -13.40 26.66 -13.26
C GLU A 38 -12.35 27.44 -12.45
N ARG A 39 -12.58 27.67 -11.15
CA ARG A 39 -11.66 28.42 -10.29
C ARG A 39 -10.52 27.53 -9.85
N ASN A 40 -9.30 28.07 -9.90
CA ASN A 40 -8.07 27.30 -9.71
C ASN A 40 -8.04 26.46 -8.41
N MET A 41 -8.43 27.04 -7.26
CA MET A 41 -8.42 26.29 -5.99
C MET A 41 -9.48 25.19 -5.95
N VAL A 42 -10.63 25.42 -6.56
CA VAL A 42 -11.72 24.43 -6.64
C VAL A 42 -11.31 23.27 -7.55
N ARG A 43 -10.76 23.58 -8.73
CA ARG A 43 -10.23 22.56 -9.66
C ARG A 43 -9.15 21.72 -8.99
N LYS A 44 -8.18 22.37 -8.33
CA LYS A 44 -7.11 21.67 -7.62
C LYS A 44 -7.67 20.79 -6.51
N TYR A 45 -8.59 21.30 -5.69
CA TYR A 45 -9.24 20.54 -4.62
C TYR A 45 -9.95 19.28 -5.15
N ILE A 46 -10.70 19.40 -6.25
CA ILE A 46 -11.38 18.26 -6.88
C ILE A 46 -10.35 17.21 -7.33
N VAL A 47 -9.30 17.62 -8.05
CA VAL A 47 -8.27 16.70 -8.56
C VAL A 47 -7.53 16.02 -7.41
N ASP A 48 -7.04 16.79 -6.44
CA ASP A 48 -6.32 16.27 -5.27
C ASP A 48 -7.19 15.28 -4.48
N SER A 49 -8.47 15.61 -4.28
CA SER A 49 -9.43 14.72 -3.60
C SER A 49 -9.61 13.41 -4.38
N VAL A 50 -9.85 13.47 -5.68
CA VAL A 50 -10.05 12.27 -6.50
C VAL A 50 -8.80 11.39 -6.53
N CYS A 51 -7.61 11.97 -6.64
CA CYS A 51 -6.36 11.22 -6.53
C CYS A 51 -6.22 10.52 -5.17
N TYR A 52 -6.46 11.25 -4.08
CA TYR A 52 -6.41 10.68 -2.73
C TYR A 52 -7.40 9.51 -2.56
N TRP A 53 -8.65 9.67 -2.99
CA TRP A 53 -9.65 8.61 -2.89
C TRP A 53 -9.34 7.41 -3.80
N ALA A 54 -8.70 7.63 -4.95
CA ALA A 54 -8.25 6.55 -5.82
C ALA A 54 -7.16 5.71 -5.16
N ASP A 55 -6.19 6.33 -4.47
CA ASP A 55 -5.16 5.62 -3.71
C ASP A 55 -5.76 4.81 -2.55
N VAL A 56 -6.69 5.41 -1.80
CA VAL A 56 -7.44 4.73 -0.73
C VAL A 56 -8.24 3.54 -1.29
N PHE A 57 -8.90 3.73 -2.43
CA PHE A 57 -9.65 2.67 -3.10
C PHE A 57 -8.75 1.49 -3.48
N GLU A 58 -7.60 1.73 -4.11
CA GLU A 58 -6.66 0.66 -4.47
C GLU A 58 -6.10 -0.04 -3.23
N TYR A 59 -5.85 0.69 -2.14
CA TYR A 59 -5.45 0.10 -0.87
C TYR A 59 -6.50 -0.88 -0.33
N TYR A 60 -7.77 -0.48 -0.24
CA TYR A 60 -8.84 -1.36 0.24
C TYR A 60 -9.09 -2.56 -0.68
N LYS A 61 -9.05 -2.34 -1.99
CA LYS A 61 -9.11 -3.42 -2.99
C LYS A 61 -7.98 -4.43 -2.79
N GLY A 62 -6.78 -3.94 -2.47
CA GLY A 62 -5.62 -4.72 -2.05
C GLY A 62 -5.88 -5.58 -0.81
N LEU A 63 -6.40 -4.98 0.26
CA LEU A 63 -6.76 -5.69 1.50
C LEU A 63 -7.79 -6.80 1.24
N ILE A 64 -8.83 -6.52 0.44
CA ILE A 64 -9.84 -7.50 0.08
C ILE A 64 -9.23 -8.64 -0.75
N LYS A 65 -8.33 -8.33 -1.70
CA LYS A 65 -7.61 -9.34 -2.48
C LYS A 65 -6.71 -10.21 -1.61
N LEU A 66 -5.98 -9.64 -0.64
CA LEU A 66 -5.17 -10.41 0.31
C LEU A 66 -6.06 -11.33 1.15
N ARG A 67 -7.13 -10.80 1.76
CA ARG A 67 -8.11 -11.61 2.49
C ARG A 67 -8.66 -12.72 1.59
N LYS A 68 -9.02 -12.37 0.33
CA LYS A 68 -9.16 -13.22 -0.89
C LYS A 68 -8.32 -14.48 -0.85
N ALA A 69 -7.02 -14.26 -1.02
CA ALA A 69 -6.04 -15.28 -1.32
C ALA A 69 -5.62 -16.15 -0.13
N HIS A 70 -5.87 -15.70 1.10
CA HIS A 70 -5.40 -16.39 2.31
C HIS A 70 -6.57 -16.86 3.19
N PRO A 71 -7.01 -18.14 3.06
CA PRO A 71 -8.00 -18.75 3.94
C PRO A 71 -7.68 -18.66 5.43
N ALA A 72 -6.40 -18.54 5.81
CA ALA A 72 -6.00 -18.35 7.20
C ALA A 72 -6.53 -17.04 7.83
N LEU A 73 -6.96 -16.07 7.02
CA LEU A 73 -7.65 -14.86 7.48
C LEU A 73 -9.17 -15.02 7.61
N ARG A 74 -9.72 -16.20 7.30
CA ARG A 74 -11.16 -16.51 7.27
C ARG A 74 -11.54 -17.75 8.08
N LEU A 75 -10.80 -18.05 9.13
CA LEU A 75 -11.13 -19.14 10.03
C LEU A 75 -12.54 -18.93 10.62
N SER A 76 -13.38 -19.95 10.57
CA SER A 76 -14.79 -19.89 10.99
C SER A 76 -15.04 -20.51 12.37
N THR A 77 -14.06 -21.18 12.96
CA THR A 77 -14.19 -21.90 14.23
C THR A 77 -13.23 -21.35 15.29
N SER A 78 -13.64 -21.42 16.56
CA SER A 78 -12.81 -20.94 17.67
C SER A 78 -11.58 -21.83 17.89
N GLU A 79 -11.72 -23.11 17.58
CA GLU A 79 -10.70 -24.14 17.68
C GLU A 79 -9.57 -23.87 16.69
N ASP A 80 -9.91 -23.56 15.43
CA ASP A 80 -8.92 -23.19 14.42
C ASP A 80 -8.24 -21.87 14.77
N VAL A 81 -9.00 -20.86 15.23
CA VAL A 81 -8.41 -19.59 15.67
C VAL A 81 -7.39 -19.83 16.80
N LYS A 82 -7.75 -20.59 17.84
CA LYS A 82 -6.82 -20.90 18.95
C LYS A 82 -5.59 -21.68 18.51
N LYS A 83 -5.74 -22.56 17.51
CA LYS A 83 -4.68 -23.42 16.97
C LYS A 83 -3.68 -22.63 16.13
N TYR A 84 -4.16 -21.79 15.22
CA TYR A 84 -3.32 -21.15 14.19
C TYR A 84 -2.94 -19.71 14.50
N VAL A 85 -3.74 -18.98 15.29
CA VAL A 85 -3.54 -17.55 15.58
C VAL A 85 -2.93 -17.37 16.96
N LYS A 86 -1.85 -16.59 17.05
CA LYS A 86 -1.18 -16.22 18.30
C LYS A 86 -0.87 -14.73 18.31
N SER A 87 -1.05 -14.06 19.45
CA SER A 87 -0.58 -12.69 19.64
C SER A 87 0.95 -12.68 19.66
N VAL A 88 1.53 -11.60 19.14
CA VAL A 88 2.98 -11.36 19.19
C VAL A 88 3.29 -10.52 20.42
N GLU A 89 4.19 -11.01 21.26
CA GLU A 89 4.61 -10.34 22.49
C GLU A 89 5.88 -9.50 22.26
N GLY A 90 6.23 -8.63 23.24
CA GLY A 90 7.45 -7.81 23.17
C GLY A 90 7.38 -6.68 22.16
N LEU A 91 6.18 -6.27 21.76
CA LEU A 91 5.95 -5.09 20.93
C LEU A 91 5.89 -3.82 21.80
N GLY A 92 6.30 -2.69 21.22
CA GLY A 92 6.22 -1.40 21.91
C GLY A 92 4.78 -0.92 22.13
N ASP A 93 4.63 0.17 22.89
CA ASP A 93 3.33 0.76 23.21
C ASP A 93 2.51 1.10 21.96
N ASN A 94 1.21 0.82 22.02
CA ASN A 94 0.25 1.00 20.91
C ASN A 94 0.61 0.23 19.63
N ILE A 95 1.37 -0.86 19.74
CA ILE A 95 1.64 -1.78 18.63
C ILE A 95 0.98 -3.13 18.93
N VAL A 96 0.16 -3.60 18.00
CA VAL A 96 -0.51 -4.90 18.09
C VAL A 96 0.04 -5.81 17.01
N GLY A 97 0.38 -7.05 17.37
CA GLY A 97 0.86 -8.04 16.43
C GLY A 97 0.14 -9.37 16.54
N ILE A 98 -0.10 -9.98 15.40
CA ILE A 98 -0.75 -11.28 15.26
C ILE A 98 0.11 -12.15 14.35
N ASN A 99 0.52 -13.31 14.85
CA ASN A 99 1.11 -14.38 14.07
C ASN A 99 0.02 -15.38 13.69
N ILE A 100 0.01 -15.78 12.42
CA ILE A 100 -0.88 -16.82 11.92
C ILE A 100 -0.02 -17.90 11.26
N LYS A 101 -0.01 -19.09 11.86
CA LYS A 101 0.66 -20.25 11.27
C LYS A 101 -0.14 -20.75 10.07
N GLY A 102 0.56 -21.19 9.03
CA GLY A 102 -0.03 -21.87 7.88
C GLY A 102 -0.41 -23.33 8.17
N GLY A 103 -0.80 -24.04 7.11
CA GLY A 103 -1.17 -25.46 7.17
C GLY A 103 -2.67 -25.73 7.26
N GLN A 104 -3.50 -24.68 7.16
CA GLN A 104 -4.92 -24.81 6.91
C GLN A 104 -5.16 -25.33 5.49
N LYS A 105 -6.34 -25.90 5.27
CA LYS A 105 -6.78 -26.31 3.94
C LYS A 105 -6.75 -25.11 2.98
N ASP A 106 -6.16 -25.31 1.81
CA ASP A 106 -6.05 -24.33 0.72
C ASP A 106 -5.24 -23.06 1.07
N GLU A 107 -4.52 -23.04 2.20
CA GLU A 107 -3.60 -21.95 2.54
C GLU A 107 -2.22 -22.17 1.90
N SER A 108 -1.71 -21.14 1.23
CA SER A 108 -0.41 -21.16 0.56
C SER A 108 0.71 -20.59 1.44
N ALA A 109 0.38 -19.68 2.37
CA ALA A 109 1.33 -19.10 3.29
C ALA A 109 1.70 -20.10 4.39
N LYS A 110 3.00 -20.35 4.60
CA LYS A 110 3.47 -21.16 5.73
C LYS A 110 3.34 -20.47 7.07
N GLU A 111 3.41 -19.14 7.06
CA GLU A 111 3.32 -18.31 8.25
C GLU A 111 3.09 -16.86 7.82
N MET A 112 2.31 -16.12 8.60
CA MET A 112 2.07 -14.69 8.40
C MET A 112 2.23 -13.91 9.69
N TYR A 113 2.70 -12.66 9.57
CA TYR A 113 2.67 -11.67 10.63
C TYR A 113 1.83 -10.48 10.18
N LEU A 114 0.89 -10.06 11.03
CA LEU A 114 0.11 -8.85 10.87
C LEU A 114 0.47 -7.94 12.04
N LEU A 115 1.10 -6.81 11.76
CA LEU A 115 1.51 -5.83 12.77
C LEU A 115 0.77 -4.52 12.49
N PHE A 116 0.32 -3.84 13.55
CA PHE A 116 -0.41 -2.59 13.48
C PHE A 116 0.25 -1.59 14.41
N ASN A 117 0.72 -0.47 13.85
CA ASN A 117 1.24 0.66 14.59
C ASN A 117 0.16 1.73 14.70
N ALA A 118 -0.42 1.91 15.89
CA ALA A 118 -1.43 2.95 16.15
C ALA A 118 -0.82 4.29 16.59
N ASN A 119 0.51 4.38 16.74
CA ASN A 119 1.19 5.64 17.02
C ASN A 119 1.18 6.54 15.78
N THR A 120 1.21 7.86 15.99
CA THR A 120 1.41 8.85 14.93
C THR A 120 2.82 8.81 14.36
N ASP A 121 3.78 8.38 15.17
CA ASP A 121 5.19 8.29 14.83
C ASP A 121 5.59 6.89 14.32
N LYS A 122 6.77 6.85 13.69
CA LYS A 122 7.39 5.58 13.29
C LYS A 122 7.75 4.75 14.52
N ALA A 123 7.61 3.44 14.40
CA ALA A 123 7.92 2.51 15.47
C ALA A 123 8.78 1.34 14.98
N LYS A 124 9.68 0.88 15.85
CA LYS A 124 10.54 -0.26 15.58
C LYS A 124 9.89 -1.54 16.10
N VAL A 125 9.94 -2.59 15.30
CA VAL A 125 9.47 -3.94 15.63
C VAL A 125 10.55 -4.95 15.29
N THR A 126 10.64 -6.02 16.08
CA THR A 126 11.55 -7.13 15.80
C THR A 126 10.80 -8.23 15.07
N ILE A 127 11.26 -8.54 13.86
CA ILE A 127 10.71 -9.59 13.00
C ILE A 127 11.53 -10.87 13.21
N PRO A 128 10.90 -12.04 13.37
CA PRO A 128 11.62 -13.29 13.52
C PRO A 128 12.52 -13.61 12.32
N GLU A 129 13.58 -14.37 12.59
CA GLU A 129 14.49 -14.85 11.57
C GLU A 129 13.77 -15.59 10.43
N GLY A 130 14.16 -15.27 9.19
CA GLY A 130 13.51 -15.77 8.00
C GLY A 130 13.59 -14.80 6.83
N LYS A 131 13.06 -15.24 5.68
CA LYS A 131 12.81 -14.38 4.52
C LYS A 131 11.32 -14.11 4.42
N TRP A 132 10.94 -12.84 4.40
CA TRP A 132 9.56 -12.40 4.46
C TRP A 132 9.22 -11.52 3.26
N LYS A 133 8.07 -11.78 2.65
CA LYS A 133 7.47 -10.91 1.65
C LYS A 133 6.59 -9.89 2.35
N VAL A 134 6.85 -8.62 2.13
CA VAL A 134 5.97 -7.54 2.56
C VAL A 134 4.84 -7.42 1.54
N CYS A 135 3.61 -7.69 1.97
CA CYS A 135 2.41 -7.64 1.13
C CYS A 135 1.55 -6.40 1.42
N ILE A 136 1.63 -5.88 2.63
CA ILE A 136 0.97 -4.63 3.05
C ILE A 136 1.96 -3.79 3.84
N ASN A 137 2.02 -2.50 3.55
CA ASN A 137 2.65 -1.46 4.37
C ASN A 137 1.76 -0.20 4.42
N GLY A 138 2.25 0.92 4.94
CA GLY A 138 1.47 2.18 5.03
C GLY A 138 1.06 2.81 3.69
N GLN A 139 1.48 2.29 2.55
CA GLN A 139 1.21 2.88 1.23
C GLN A 139 0.49 1.92 0.28
N LYS A 140 0.82 0.62 0.32
CA LYS A 140 0.30 -0.37 -0.61
C LYS A 140 -0.21 -1.59 0.12
N ALA A 141 -1.23 -2.21 -0.44
CA ALA A 141 -1.79 -3.46 0.03
C ALA A 141 -2.10 -4.39 -1.14
N GLY A 142 -1.88 -5.69 -0.97
CA GLY A 142 -2.21 -6.68 -1.98
C GLY A 142 -1.60 -8.04 -1.69
N VAL A 143 -1.63 -8.91 -2.70
CA VAL A 143 -0.96 -10.23 -2.69
C VAL A 143 0.44 -10.18 -3.29
N GLU A 144 0.76 -9.09 -3.98
CA GLU A 144 2.05 -8.88 -4.62
C GLU A 144 3.10 -8.54 -3.56
N THR A 145 4.35 -8.90 -3.85
CA THR A 145 5.48 -8.58 -2.97
C THR A 145 5.92 -7.14 -3.23
N ILE A 146 5.74 -6.27 -2.24
CA ILE A 146 6.24 -4.89 -2.26
C ILE A 146 7.76 -4.90 -2.13
N GLU A 147 8.26 -5.62 -1.12
CA GLU A 147 9.68 -5.83 -0.87
C GLU A 147 9.90 -7.16 -0.13
N THR A 148 11.15 -7.60 -0.07
CA THR A 148 11.55 -8.77 0.70
C THR A 148 12.53 -8.37 1.77
N ILE A 149 12.21 -8.72 3.01
CA ILE A 149 13.02 -8.40 4.18
C ILE A 149 13.53 -9.69 4.81
N LYS A 150 14.68 -9.58 5.49
CA LYS A 150 15.16 -10.62 6.40
C LYS A 150 14.62 -10.32 7.80
N GLY A 151 14.66 -11.31 8.69
CA GLY A 151 14.41 -11.08 10.11
C GLY A 151 15.34 -10.01 10.71
N GLY A 152 14.99 -9.54 11.90
CA GLY A 152 15.65 -8.43 12.58
C GLY A 152 14.75 -7.22 12.77
N GLU A 153 15.36 -6.06 13.00
CA GLU A 153 14.63 -4.82 13.26
C GLU A 153 14.01 -4.23 11.98
N TYR A 154 12.75 -3.83 12.05
CA TYR A 154 12.03 -3.16 10.98
C TYR A 154 11.36 -1.89 11.51
N THR A 155 11.39 -0.81 10.74
CA THR A 155 10.74 0.45 11.09
C THR A 155 9.43 0.60 10.34
N MET A 156 8.32 0.53 11.07
CA MET A 156 6.97 0.78 10.55
C MET A 156 6.66 2.27 10.58
N ASP A 157 5.93 2.76 9.58
CA ASP A 157 5.41 4.12 9.60
C ASP A 157 4.30 4.28 10.67
N GLY A 158 4.01 5.52 11.06
CA GLY A 158 2.88 5.83 11.95
C GLY A 158 1.55 5.51 11.28
N ILE A 159 0.54 5.15 12.09
CA ILE A 159 -0.82 4.82 11.66
C ILE A 159 -0.79 3.87 10.45
N SER A 160 -0.13 2.73 10.61
CA SER A 160 0.09 1.80 9.52
C SER A 160 -0.08 0.34 9.93
N ALA A 161 -0.36 -0.49 8.93
CA ALA A 161 -0.32 -1.94 9.05
C ALA A 161 0.85 -2.49 8.24
N LEU A 162 1.53 -3.51 8.76
CA LEU A 162 2.54 -4.29 8.06
C LEU A 162 2.06 -5.75 8.02
N VAL A 163 1.93 -6.32 6.82
CA VAL A 163 1.62 -7.75 6.66
C VAL A 163 2.73 -8.46 5.92
N LEU A 164 3.26 -9.48 6.58
CA LEU A 164 4.38 -10.28 6.13
C LEU A 164 3.91 -11.70 5.85
N VAL A 165 4.34 -12.26 4.72
CA VAL A 165 4.13 -13.67 4.37
C VAL A 165 5.49 -14.35 4.29
N LYS A 166 5.66 -15.46 5.01
CA LYS A 166 6.92 -16.21 5.01
C LYS A 166 7.18 -16.79 3.63
N GLN A 167 8.37 -16.53 3.10
CA GLN A 167 8.80 -17.15 1.87
C GLN A 167 9.40 -18.51 2.14
N ASP A 168 9.03 -19.49 1.31
CA ASP A 168 9.71 -20.78 1.31
C ASP A 168 11.19 -20.61 1.03
N GLY A 169 12.01 -21.25 1.85
CA GLY A 169 13.42 -21.49 1.56
C GLY A 169 13.65 -22.43 0.38
N ALA A 170 12.83 -22.35 -0.67
CA ALA A 170 13.13 -22.99 -1.93
C ALA A 170 14.34 -22.27 -2.54
N ALA A 171 15.34 -23.07 -2.93
CA ALA A 171 16.51 -22.62 -3.66
C ALA A 171 16.10 -21.64 -4.77
N MET A 172 16.90 -20.59 -4.97
CA MET A 172 16.65 -19.57 -5.99
C MET A 172 16.41 -20.20 -7.37
N THR A 173 15.15 -20.30 -7.80
CA THR A 173 14.85 -20.34 -9.22
C THR A 173 14.94 -18.90 -9.71
N ILE A 174 16.10 -18.54 -10.25
CA ILE A 174 16.32 -17.26 -10.91
C ILE A 174 15.43 -17.24 -12.16
N VAL A 175 14.31 -16.53 -12.10
CA VAL A 175 13.55 -16.11 -13.30
C VAL A 175 14.03 -14.70 -13.65
N ILE A 176 15.01 -14.58 -14.55
CA ILE A 176 15.38 -13.29 -15.13
C ILE A 176 14.26 -12.91 -16.11
N VAL A 177 13.40 -11.98 -15.70
CA VAL A 177 12.58 -11.22 -16.64
C VAL A 177 13.42 -10.04 -17.10
N LEU A 178 13.97 -10.13 -18.32
CA LEU A 178 14.61 -9.01 -19.01
C LEU A 178 13.53 -7.98 -19.37
N ILE A 179 13.37 -6.93 -18.55
CA ILE A 179 12.74 -5.71 -19.02
C ILE A 179 13.83 -4.93 -19.76
N ALA A 180 13.82 -5.06 -21.09
CA ALA A 180 14.60 -4.21 -21.97
C ALA A 180 14.04 -2.78 -21.90
N ALA A 181 14.65 -1.94 -21.07
CA ALA A 181 14.67 -0.50 -21.30
C ALA A 181 16.05 -0.17 -21.88
N ALA A 182 16.03 0.41 -23.08
CA ALA A 182 17.19 0.78 -23.86
C ALA A 182 18.18 1.66 -23.08
N VAL A 183 19.42 1.64 -23.57
CA VAL A 183 20.59 2.49 -23.29
C VAL A 183 21.74 1.74 -22.59
N VAL A 184 22.91 1.78 -23.26
CA VAL A 184 24.24 1.24 -22.92
C VAL A 184 24.54 -0.22 -23.34
N VAL A 185 24.42 -0.52 -24.64
CA VAL A 185 25.25 -1.56 -25.30
C VAL A 185 26.13 -0.88 -26.35
N ALA A 186 27.20 -0.23 -25.89
CA ALA A 186 28.28 0.24 -26.78
C ALA A 186 29.68 -0.09 -26.25
N ALA A 187 29.86 -0.31 -24.93
CA ALA A 187 31.18 -0.61 -24.36
C ALA A 187 31.51 -2.12 -24.28
N GLY A 188 30.51 -3.00 -24.17
CA GLY A 188 30.72 -4.45 -23.95
C GLY A 188 31.15 -5.24 -25.21
N VAL A 189 30.78 -4.76 -26.41
CA VAL A 189 31.06 -5.46 -27.67
C VAL A 189 32.55 -5.33 -28.07
N VAL A 190 33.20 -4.22 -27.71
CA VAL A 190 34.62 -4.00 -28.03
C VAL A 190 35.53 -4.96 -27.26
N ILE A 191 35.21 -5.27 -25.99
CA ILE A 191 36.03 -6.14 -25.14
C ILE A 191 36.01 -7.60 -25.61
N VAL A 192 34.88 -8.09 -26.14
CA VAL A 192 34.74 -9.47 -26.62
C VAL A 192 35.42 -9.66 -27.99
N VAL A 193 35.39 -8.65 -28.87
CA VAL A 193 36.02 -8.74 -30.20
C VAL A 193 37.55 -8.70 -30.11
N MET A 194 38.14 -7.98 -29.14
CA MET A 194 39.60 -7.92 -28.98
C MET A 194 40.21 -9.20 -28.38
N LYS A 195 39.47 -9.96 -27.55
CA LYS A 195 39.97 -11.24 -27.01
C LYS A 195 39.99 -12.38 -28.03
N LYS A 196 39.06 -12.41 -28.99
CA LYS A 196 38.96 -13.51 -29.97
C LYS A 196 40.04 -13.47 -31.07
N LYS A 197 40.67 -12.31 -31.32
CA LYS A 197 41.65 -12.14 -32.41
C LYS A 197 43.10 -12.50 -32.01
N LYS A 198 43.39 -12.64 -30.71
CA LYS A 198 44.76 -12.95 -30.20
C LYS A 198 45.03 -14.44 -29.94
N THR A 199 44.03 -15.31 -30.06
CA THR A 199 44.16 -16.76 -29.79
C THR A 199 44.22 -17.62 -31.07
N ASN A 200 44.10 -17.02 -32.26
CA ASN A 200 44.34 -17.71 -33.54
C ASN A 200 45.34 -16.92 -34.38
N ARG A 201 46.62 -17.03 -34.02
CA ARG A 201 47.81 -16.97 -34.90
C ARG A 201 49.04 -17.34 -34.11
#